data_AF-A0A5E4HM43-F1
#
_entry.id   AF-A0A5E4HM43-F1
#
_cell.length_a   1.000
_cell.length_b   1.000
_cell.length_c   1.000
_cell.angle_alpha   90.00
_cell.angle_beta   90.00
_cell.angle_gamma   90.00
#
_symmetry.space_group_name_H-M   'P 1'
#
loop_
_entity.id
_entity.type
_entity.pdbx_description
1 polymer ?
#
loop_
_entity_poly.entity_id
_entity_poly.type
_entity_poly.pdbx_seq_one_letter_code
_entity_poly.pdbx_strand_id
1 'polypeptide(L)'
;MTIVKEYLKAVVKLYKTKSKPTDFVYYGLEDFVLQNGKSFVPKERPFSVSRLPLGKCFQNAFKVFMKHPEWSYVEGFAISTDAMLPIPFQHAWLVDEQGNVIDPTWNPVGTEYFGVAFDRQFVMKTAIDRKHFGIMEDYQQGYPVLRGIFTLDTRWGPSGGAVRILESEEVKKLISEIEGSTWTTK
;
A
#
# COMPACT_ATOMS: atom_id res chain seq x y z
N MET A 1 3.13 9.78 -20.05
CA MET A 1 2.44 8.62 -19.45
C MET A 1 3.53 7.70 -18.93
N THR A 2 3.50 7.28 -17.66
CA THR A 2 4.63 6.59 -17.00
C THR A 2 4.59 5.08 -17.24
N ILE A 3 5.75 4.41 -17.15
CA ILE A 3 5.86 2.94 -17.37
C ILE A 3 4.98 2.20 -16.37
N VAL A 4 5.01 2.61 -15.09
CA VAL A 4 4.19 1.99 -14.05
C VAL A 4 2.70 2.04 -14.41
N LYS A 5 2.16 3.19 -14.84
CA LYS A 5 0.72 3.30 -15.13
C LYS A 5 0.30 2.46 -16.34
N GLU A 6 1.15 2.33 -17.35
CA GLU A 6 0.85 1.46 -18.50
C GLU A 6 0.87 -0.01 -18.13
N TYR A 7 1.83 -0.42 -17.30
CA TYR A 7 1.85 -1.76 -16.72
C TYR A 7 0.55 -2.06 -15.96
N LEU A 8 0.14 -1.16 -15.04
CA LEU A 8 -1.10 -1.35 -14.27
C LEU A 8 -2.32 -1.46 -15.19
N LYS A 9 -2.46 -0.59 -16.20
CA LYS A 9 -3.57 -0.67 -17.17
C LYS A 9 -3.60 -2.01 -17.92
N ALA A 10 -2.44 -2.51 -18.35
CA ALA A 10 -2.35 -3.78 -19.06
C ALA A 10 -2.77 -4.96 -18.16
N VAL A 11 -2.30 -4.99 -16.92
CA VAL A 11 -2.68 -6.01 -15.92
C VAL A 11 -4.18 -5.93 -15.60
N VAL A 12 -4.71 -4.73 -15.35
CA VAL A 12 -6.15 -4.53 -15.06
C VAL A 12 -7.01 -4.95 -16.24
N LYS A 13 -6.59 -4.66 -17.49
CA LYS A 13 -7.30 -5.12 -18.70
C LYS A 13 -7.37 -6.64 -18.74
N LEU A 14 -6.30 -7.33 -18.36
CA LEU A 14 -6.29 -8.79 -18.26
C LEU A 14 -7.21 -9.30 -17.14
N TYR A 15 -7.21 -8.68 -15.96
CA TYR A 15 -8.06 -9.10 -14.85
C TYR A 15 -9.55 -8.94 -15.15
N LYS A 16 -9.92 -7.91 -15.92
CA LYS A 16 -11.30 -7.68 -16.35
C LYS A 16 -11.85 -8.73 -17.32
N THR A 17 -11.01 -9.63 -17.86
CA THR A 17 -11.49 -10.78 -18.65
C THR A 17 -12.00 -11.93 -17.78
N LYS A 18 -11.71 -11.89 -16.47
CA LYS A 18 -12.15 -12.86 -15.48
C LYS A 18 -13.28 -12.29 -14.64
N SER A 19 -14.08 -13.18 -14.04
CA SER A 19 -14.99 -12.79 -12.97
C SER A 19 -14.18 -12.39 -11.74
N LYS A 20 -14.60 -11.31 -11.08
CA LYS A 20 -14.10 -10.86 -9.79
C LYS A 20 -15.03 -11.40 -8.69
N PRO A 21 -14.52 -11.76 -7.49
CA PRO A 21 -15.36 -12.05 -6.34
C PRO A 21 -16.41 -10.95 -6.09
N THR A 22 -17.61 -11.34 -5.69
CA THR A 22 -18.76 -10.42 -5.57
C THR A 22 -18.58 -9.37 -4.48
N ASP A 23 -17.78 -9.69 -3.46
CA ASP A 23 -17.43 -8.86 -2.32
C ASP A 23 -16.24 -7.92 -2.59
N PHE A 24 -15.56 -8.05 -3.72
CA PHE A 24 -14.46 -7.15 -4.10
C PHE A 24 -14.99 -5.94 -4.88
N VAL A 25 -14.51 -4.75 -4.52
CA VAL A 25 -14.73 -3.48 -5.24
C VAL A 25 -13.73 -3.32 -6.39
N TYR A 26 -12.50 -3.82 -6.24
CA TYR A 26 -11.43 -3.70 -7.24
C TYR A 26 -11.04 -5.06 -7.84
N TYR A 27 -10.65 -5.10 -9.11
CA TYR A 27 -10.23 -6.33 -9.82
C TYR A 27 -8.88 -6.90 -9.35
N GLY A 28 -8.13 -6.15 -8.57
CA GLY A 28 -6.82 -6.51 -8.05
C GLY A 28 -6.14 -5.28 -7.44
N LEU A 29 -4.94 -5.48 -6.91
CA LEU A 29 -4.17 -4.41 -6.26
C LEU A 29 -3.78 -3.33 -7.27
N GLU A 30 -3.52 -3.72 -8.50
CA GLU A 30 -3.23 -2.84 -9.64
C GLU A 30 -4.42 -1.97 -9.98
N ASP A 31 -5.64 -2.51 -9.93
CA ASP A 31 -6.88 -1.76 -10.16
C ASP A 31 -7.12 -0.75 -9.04
N PHE A 32 -6.92 -1.17 -7.80
CA PHE A 32 -6.98 -0.29 -6.63
C PHE A 32 -5.98 0.88 -6.74
N VAL A 33 -4.71 0.60 -7.03
CA VAL A 33 -3.67 1.64 -7.19
C VAL A 33 -3.94 2.51 -8.42
N LEU A 34 -4.40 1.93 -9.53
CA LEU A 34 -4.69 2.71 -10.74
C LEU A 34 -5.82 3.73 -10.52
N GLN A 35 -6.83 3.37 -9.72
CA GLN A 35 -7.98 4.23 -9.43
C GLN A 35 -7.70 5.27 -8.33
N ASN A 36 -6.90 4.93 -7.31
CA ASN A 36 -6.70 5.78 -6.14
C ASN A 36 -5.32 6.45 -6.06
N GLY A 37 -4.36 6.01 -6.89
CA GLY A 37 -2.96 6.37 -6.79
C GLY A 37 -2.57 7.70 -7.41
N LYS A 38 -1.43 8.22 -6.96
CA LYS A 38 -0.76 9.43 -7.45
C LYS A 38 0.68 9.11 -7.83
N SER A 39 1.22 9.92 -8.74
CA SER A 39 2.65 9.91 -9.04
C SER A 39 3.39 10.72 -7.99
N PHE A 40 4.55 10.23 -7.56
CA PHE A 40 5.44 10.93 -6.63
C PHE A 40 6.81 11.16 -7.26
N VAL A 41 7.51 12.19 -6.81
CA VAL A 41 8.77 12.63 -7.41
C VAL A 41 9.93 11.88 -6.76
N PRO A 42 10.68 11.04 -7.51
CA PRO A 42 11.88 10.42 -6.97
C PRO A 42 12.88 11.50 -6.53
N LYS A 43 13.44 11.34 -5.33
CA LYS A 43 14.44 12.25 -4.78
C LYS A 43 15.49 11.45 -4.04
N GLU A 44 16.73 11.91 -4.09
CA GLU A 44 17.79 11.30 -3.29
C GLU A 44 17.38 11.27 -1.81
N ARG A 45 17.63 10.13 -1.17
CA ARG A 45 17.26 9.93 0.23
C ARG A 45 17.94 11.01 1.09
N PRO A 46 17.19 11.73 1.94
CA PRO A 46 17.78 12.70 2.86
C PRO A 46 18.87 12.06 3.72
N PHE A 47 19.94 12.81 4.01
CA PHE A 47 21.05 12.32 4.84
C PHE A 47 20.60 11.84 6.23
N SER A 48 19.52 12.42 6.77
CA SER A 48 18.91 12.04 8.05
C SER A 48 18.26 10.65 8.04
N VAL A 49 18.03 10.05 6.87
CA VAL A 49 17.43 8.72 6.72
C VAL A 49 18.49 7.73 6.24
N SER A 50 18.86 6.80 7.11
CA SER A 50 19.80 5.72 6.75
C SER A 50 19.15 4.72 5.78
N ARG A 51 19.96 4.14 4.89
CA ARG A 51 19.54 2.97 4.12
C ARG A 51 19.26 1.80 5.06
N LEU A 52 18.17 1.10 4.82
CA LEU A 52 17.72 -0.08 5.54
C LEU A 52 17.77 -1.33 4.62
N PRO A 53 17.68 -2.55 5.18
CA PRO A 53 17.86 -3.79 4.42
C PRO A 53 16.92 -3.92 3.21
N LEU A 54 17.45 -4.40 2.09
CA LEU A 54 16.68 -4.70 0.87
C LEU A 54 15.60 -5.77 1.13
N GLY A 55 14.50 -5.70 0.37
CA GLY A 55 13.38 -6.66 0.47
C GLY A 55 12.49 -6.48 1.70
N LYS A 56 12.73 -5.45 2.53
CA LYS A 56 11.93 -5.13 3.72
C LYS A 56 11.23 -3.78 3.59
N CYS A 57 10.80 -3.39 2.39
CA CYS A 57 10.33 -2.05 2.09
C CYS A 57 9.18 -1.57 2.99
N PHE A 58 8.16 -2.40 3.19
CA PHE A 58 7.03 -2.10 4.09
C PHE A 58 7.48 -1.83 5.53
N GLN A 59 8.29 -2.74 6.10
CA GLN A 59 8.83 -2.60 7.46
C GLN A 59 9.75 -1.37 7.59
N ASN A 60 10.60 -1.13 6.59
CA ASN A 60 11.54 -0.02 6.57
C ASN A 60 10.81 1.32 6.51
N ALA A 61 9.85 1.46 5.60
CA ALA A 61 9.00 2.64 5.47
C ALA A 61 8.23 2.89 6.77
N PHE A 62 7.60 1.87 7.34
CA PHE A 62 6.88 2.00 8.62
C PHE A 62 7.80 2.45 9.77
N LYS A 63 9.01 1.89 9.88
CA LYS A 63 9.97 2.28 10.93
C LYS A 63 10.37 3.76 10.85
N VAL A 64 10.54 4.28 9.63
CA VAL A 64 10.86 5.70 9.42
C VAL A 64 9.62 6.57 9.62
N PHE A 65 8.45 6.13 9.16
CA PHE A 65 7.15 6.79 9.34
C PHE A 65 6.80 7.05 10.82
N MET A 66 7.17 6.12 11.71
CA MET A 66 6.97 6.29 13.14
C MET A 66 7.79 7.44 13.74
N LYS A 67 8.93 7.78 13.14
CA LYS A 67 9.83 8.85 13.59
C LYS A 67 9.52 10.21 12.96
N HIS A 68 8.77 10.21 11.86
CA HIS A 68 8.47 11.38 11.03
C HIS A 68 6.97 11.52 10.85
N PRO A 69 6.24 12.03 11.86
CA PRO A 69 4.78 12.19 11.80
C PRO A 69 4.30 13.12 10.68
N GLU A 70 5.17 13.99 10.18
CA GLU A 70 4.93 14.90 9.07
C GLU A 70 4.88 14.21 7.70
N TRP A 71 5.50 13.03 7.55
CA TRP A 71 5.52 12.29 6.28
C TRP A 71 4.31 11.36 6.14
N SER A 72 3.86 11.15 4.90
CA SER A 72 2.79 10.19 4.60
C SER A 72 3.36 8.83 4.23
N TYR A 73 2.72 7.76 4.69
CA TYR A 73 3.07 6.39 4.30
C TYR A 73 2.36 6.01 3.00
N VAL A 74 3.11 5.48 2.04
CA VAL A 74 2.61 5.15 0.69
C VAL A 74 2.96 3.72 0.34
N GLU A 75 1.99 3.01 -0.23
CA GLU A 75 2.22 1.75 -0.95
C GLU A 75 1.75 1.84 -2.38
N GLY A 76 2.40 1.10 -3.26
CA GLY A 76 2.03 1.05 -4.66
C GLY A 76 3.09 0.33 -5.46
N PHE A 77 3.37 0.86 -6.66
CA PHE A 77 4.31 0.26 -7.59
C PHE A 77 5.43 1.24 -7.92
N ALA A 78 6.66 0.73 -7.88
CA ALA A 78 7.85 1.51 -8.18
C ALA A 78 8.85 0.71 -9.05
N ILE A 79 9.70 1.41 -9.78
CA ILE A 79 10.75 0.80 -10.60
C ILE A 79 12.10 1.05 -9.92
N SER A 80 12.83 -0.03 -9.61
CA SER A 80 14.17 0.06 -9.06
C SER A 80 15.16 0.51 -10.13
N THR A 81 16.08 1.40 -9.76
CA THR A 81 17.20 1.81 -10.61
C THR A 81 18.19 0.66 -10.87
N ASP A 82 18.25 -0.31 -9.96
CA ASP A 82 19.16 -1.47 -10.07
C ASP A 82 18.55 -2.64 -10.88
N ALA A 83 17.29 -2.52 -11.33
CA ALA A 83 16.65 -3.58 -12.08
C ALA A 83 17.13 -3.62 -13.54
N MET A 84 17.51 -4.82 -14.02
CA MET A 84 17.93 -5.04 -15.42
C MET A 84 16.85 -4.66 -16.44
N LEU A 85 15.58 -4.78 -16.05
CA LEU A 85 14.42 -4.39 -16.84
C LEU A 85 13.53 -3.45 -16.00
N PRO A 86 12.84 -2.48 -16.62
CA PRO A 86 11.98 -1.52 -15.92
C PRO A 86 10.64 -2.17 -15.50
N ILE A 87 10.72 -3.22 -14.69
CA ILE A 87 9.57 -3.95 -14.17
C ILE A 87 9.08 -3.25 -12.91
N PRO A 88 7.80 -2.83 -12.85
CA PRO A 88 7.23 -2.31 -11.62
C PRO A 88 7.12 -3.38 -10.54
N PHE A 89 7.59 -3.06 -9.34
CA PHE A 89 7.48 -3.90 -8.14
C PHE A 89 6.52 -3.27 -7.16
N GLN A 90 5.78 -4.10 -6.43
CA GLN A 90 5.10 -3.63 -5.23
C GLN A 90 6.14 -3.12 -4.23
N HIS A 91 5.87 -1.94 -3.69
CA HIS A 91 6.83 -1.23 -2.85
C HIS A 91 6.14 -0.31 -1.87
N ALA A 92 6.86 0.04 -0.81
CA ALA A 92 6.44 1.02 0.18
C ALA A 92 7.53 2.07 0.40
N TRP A 93 7.09 3.31 0.54
CA TRP A 93 7.95 4.48 0.72
C TRP A 93 7.21 5.55 1.54
N LEU A 94 7.90 6.64 1.82
CA LEU A 94 7.31 7.82 2.45
C LEU A 94 7.32 8.99 1.48
N VAL A 95 6.43 9.96 1.72
CA VAL A 95 6.41 11.20 0.96
C VAL A 95 6.39 12.40 1.90
N ASP A 96 7.21 13.40 1.58
CA ASP A 96 7.15 14.70 2.26
C ASP A 96 5.95 15.52 1.75
N GLU A 97 5.67 16.65 2.40
CA GLU A 97 4.55 17.54 2.05
C GLU A 97 4.64 18.11 0.63
N GLN A 98 5.80 18.05 -0.02
CA GLN A 98 6.00 18.49 -1.40
C GLN A 98 5.84 17.34 -2.41
N GLY A 99 5.62 16.11 -1.94
CA GLY A 99 5.39 14.93 -2.78
C GLY A 99 6.68 14.28 -3.24
N ASN A 100 7.80 14.61 -2.60
CA ASN A 100 9.07 13.94 -2.87
C ASN A 100 9.11 12.60 -2.13
N VAL A 101 9.58 11.59 -2.84
CA VAL A 101 9.78 10.25 -2.31
C VAL A 101 10.96 10.23 -1.35
N ILE A 102 10.74 9.56 -0.21
CA ILE A 102 11.75 9.18 0.76
C ILE A 102 11.73 7.65 0.83
N ASP A 103 12.68 7.02 0.14
CA ASP A 103 12.81 5.56 0.08
C ASP A 103 13.92 5.08 1.02
N PRO A 104 13.58 4.50 2.18
CA PRO A 104 14.59 3.98 3.11
C PRO A 104 15.24 2.68 2.63
N THR A 105 14.75 2.05 1.55
CA THR A 105 15.18 0.71 1.12
C THR A 105 16.13 0.76 -0.07
N TRP A 106 15.74 1.45 -1.15
CA TRP A 106 16.55 1.53 -2.36
C TRP A 106 17.62 2.63 -2.26
N ASN A 107 18.80 2.33 -2.78
CA ASN A 107 19.90 3.28 -2.92
C ASN A 107 20.80 2.85 -4.08
N PRO A 108 20.77 3.53 -5.24
CA PRO A 108 20.05 4.79 -5.53
C PRO A 108 18.52 4.67 -5.42
N VAL A 109 17.83 5.81 -5.29
CA VAL A 109 16.36 5.86 -5.32
C VAL A 109 15.84 5.32 -6.66
N GLY A 110 14.64 4.76 -6.69
CA GLY A 110 14.00 4.24 -7.89
C GLY A 110 13.69 5.34 -8.93
N THR A 111 13.30 4.92 -10.13
CA THR A 111 13.09 5.82 -11.27
C THR A 111 11.65 6.30 -11.41
N GLU A 112 10.67 5.53 -10.94
CA GLU A 112 9.25 5.88 -10.95
C GLU A 112 8.56 5.37 -9.69
N TYR A 113 7.62 6.16 -9.15
CA TYR A 113 6.79 5.80 -8.00
C TYR A 113 5.34 6.21 -8.25
N PHE A 114 4.43 5.23 -8.20
CA PHE A 114 3.00 5.47 -8.34
C PHE A 114 2.24 4.65 -7.30
N GLY A 115 1.54 5.32 -6.38
CA GLY A 115 0.98 4.66 -5.22
C GLY A 115 -0.08 5.47 -4.49
N VAL A 116 -0.58 4.90 -3.40
CA VAL A 116 -1.67 5.40 -2.58
C VAL A 116 -1.14 5.74 -1.20
N ALA A 117 -1.34 6.99 -0.77
CA ALA A 117 -0.98 7.41 0.59
C ALA A 117 -2.10 7.07 1.57
N PHE A 118 -1.75 6.37 2.65
CA PHE A 118 -2.70 5.91 3.65
C PHE A 118 -2.72 6.81 4.88
N ASP A 119 -3.90 6.92 5.49
CA ASP A 119 -4.07 7.65 6.74
C ASP A 119 -3.20 7.05 7.85
N ARG A 120 -2.66 7.93 8.70
CA ARG A 120 -1.73 7.52 9.76
C ARG A 120 -2.34 6.57 10.77
N GLN A 121 -3.58 6.82 11.21
CA GLN A 121 -4.23 5.95 12.18
C GLN A 121 -4.51 4.59 11.56
N PHE A 122 -4.90 4.57 10.28
CA PHE A 122 -5.10 3.33 9.53
C PHE A 122 -3.82 2.50 9.39
N VAL A 123 -2.69 3.13 9.04
CA VAL A 123 -1.36 2.50 8.96
C VAL A 123 -0.97 1.91 10.32
N MET A 124 -1.08 2.72 11.39
CA MET A 124 -0.69 2.31 12.74
C MET A 124 -1.53 1.13 13.25
N LYS A 125 -2.86 1.20 13.08
CA LYS A 125 -3.77 0.11 13.46
C LYS A 125 -3.42 -1.19 12.74
N THR A 126 -3.18 -1.12 11.43
CA THR A 126 -2.81 -2.28 10.62
C THR A 126 -1.48 -2.89 11.10
N ALA A 127 -0.44 -2.07 11.28
CA ALA A 127 0.88 -2.56 11.67
C ALA A 127 0.95 -3.11 13.10
N ILE A 128 0.30 -2.45 14.06
CA ILE A 128 0.38 -2.80 15.49
C ILE A 128 -0.50 -3.99 15.81
N ASP A 129 -1.77 -3.97 15.39
CA ASP A 129 -2.73 -5.01 15.77
C ASP A 129 -2.43 -6.33 15.04
N ARG A 130 -1.90 -6.23 13.81
CA ARG A 130 -1.80 -7.38 12.89
C ARG A 130 -0.37 -7.89 12.70
N LYS A 131 0.63 -7.20 13.24
CA LYS A 131 2.07 -7.51 13.05
C LYS A 131 2.47 -7.65 11.58
N HIS A 132 1.75 -6.97 10.69
CA HIS A 132 1.95 -7.01 9.24
C HIS A 132 2.10 -5.57 8.73
N PHE A 133 3.18 -5.29 8.00
CA PHE A 133 3.53 -3.93 7.59
C PHE A 133 2.94 -3.56 6.22
N GLY A 134 2.59 -4.54 5.39
CA GLY A 134 1.95 -4.33 4.09
C GLY A 134 0.45 -4.10 4.25
N ILE A 135 -0.04 -2.95 3.82
CA ILE A 135 -1.46 -2.57 3.91
C ILE A 135 -2.24 -3.20 2.77
N MET A 136 -1.72 -3.09 1.53
CA MET A 136 -2.39 -3.60 0.35
C MET A 136 -2.40 -5.13 0.33
N GLU A 137 -1.29 -5.75 0.71
CA GLU A 137 -1.09 -7.20 0.66
C GLU A 137 -1.61 -7.95 1.91
N ASP A 138 -2.43 -7.31 2.75
CA ASP A 138 -3.00 -7.91 3.97
C ASP A 138 -4.00 -9.04 3.65
N TYR A 139 -3.46 -10.18 3.22
CA TYR A 139 -4.19 -11.39 2.88
C TYR A 139 -4.73 -12.08 4.13
N GLN A 140 -4.10 -11.86 5.29
CA GLN A 140 -4.54 -12.40 6.58
C GLN A 140 -5.93 -11.89 6.95
N GLN A 141 -6.29 -10.69 6.49
CA GLN A 141 -7.62 -10.09 6.62
C GLN A 141 -8.43 -10.15 5.31
N GLY A 142 -8.02 -10.98 4.35
CA GLY A 142 -8.75 -11.19 3.10
C GLY A 142 -8.72 -10.01 2.14
N TYR A 143 -7.63 -9.23 2.10
CA TYR A 143 -7.43 -8.05 1.25
C TYR A 143 -8.44 -6.92 1.50
N PRO A 144 -8.38 -6.24 2.67
CA PRO A 144 -9.31 -5.16 3.03
C PRO A 144 -9.44 -4.06 1.95
N VAL A 145 -8.32 -3.67 1.33
CA VAL A 145 -8.32 -2.62 0.30
C VAL A 145 -9.15 -3.00 -0.93
N LEU A 146 -9.13 -4.28 -1.33
CA LEU A 146 -9.90 -4.76 -2.48
C LEU A 146 -11.40 -4.78 -2.21
N ARG A 147 -11.79 -4.80 -0.93
CA ARG A 147 -13.18 -4.77 -0.44
C ARG A 147 -13.69 -3.37 -0.13
N GLY A 148 -12.86 -2.34 -0.35
CA GLY A 148 -13.22 -0.95 -0.05
C GLY A 148 -13.03 -0.55 1.41
N ILE A 149 -12.21 -1.29 2.17
CA ILE A 149 -11.94 -1.05 3.59
C ILE A 149 -10.55 -0.42 3.73
N PHE A 150 -10.48 0.90 3.66
CA PHE A 150 -9.25 1.67 3.84
C PHE A 150 -9.53 3.13 4.20
N THR A 151 -8.50 3.85 4.65
CA THR A 151 -8.55 5.31 4.82
C THR A 151 -7.31 5.92 4.20
N LEU A 152 -7.50 6.97 3.41
CA LEU A 152 -6.44 7.64 2.65
C LEU A 152 -5.97 8.91 3.37
N ASP A 153 -4.69 9.24 3.19
CA ASP A 153 -4.17 10.52 3.61
C ASP A 153 -4.77 11.62 2.73
N THR A 154 -5.55 12.52 3.33
CA THR A 154 -6.27 13.58 2.61
C THR A 154 -5.36 14.62 1.99
N ARG A 155 -4.06 14.63 2.31
CA ARG A 155 -3.06 15.49 1.66
C ARG A 155 -2.80 15.05 0.21
N TRP A 156 -2.99 13.77 -0.10
CA TRP A 156 -2.65 13.18 -1.39
C TRP A 156 -3.87 12.58 -2.12
N GLY A 157 -4.93 12.25 -1.39
CA GLY A 157 -6.19 11.75 -1.95
C GLY A 157 -7.29 12.82 -2.03
N PRO A 158 -8.41 12.53 -2.72
CA PRO A 158 -9.65 13.27 -2.46
C PRO A 158 -10.03 13.12 -0.98
N SER A 159 -10.40 14.22 -0.32
CA SER A 159 -10.89 14.20 1.06
C SER A 159 -12.08 13.24 1.18
N GLY A 160 -11.93 12.15 1.94
CA GLY A 160 -13.02 11.20 2.22
C GLY A 160 -13.02 9.91 1.38
N GLY A 161 -11.88 9.23 1.24
CA GLY A 161 -11.87 7.84 0.76
C GLY A 161 -12.87 6.99 1.56
N ALA A 162 -13.86 6.43 0.88
CA ALA A 162 -15.04 5.84 1.48
C ALA A 162 -14.68 4.82 2.57
N VAL A 163 -15.00 5.17 3.81
CA VAL A 163 -15.12 4.21 4.88
C VAL A 163 -16.40 3.41 4.61
N ARG A 164 -16.32 2.30 3.88
CA ARG A 164 -17.15 1.16 4.24
C ARG A 164 -16.41 0.45 5.37
N ILE A 165 -16.56 0.95 6.60
CA ILE A 165 -16.65 -0.02 7.69
C ILE A 165 -17.85 -0.85 7.27
N LEU A 166 -17.63 -2.11 6.88
CA LEU A 166 -18.73 -3.06 6.84
C LEU A 166 -19.17 -3.19 8.30
N GLU A 167 -20.03 -2.28 8.72
CA GLU A 167 -20.91 -2.43 9.88
C GLU A 167 -22.04 -3.43 9.54
N SER A 168 -21.86 -4.31 8.55
CA SER A 168 -22.74 -5.45 8.45
C SER A 168 -22.38 -6.39 9.60
N GLU A 169 -23.42 -6.78 10.34
CA GLU A 169 -23.33 -7.76 11.42
C GLU A 169 -22.64 -9.06 10.94
N GLU A 170 -22.63 -9.34 9.65
CA GLU A 170 -21.92 -10.45 9.00
C GLU A 170 -20.40 -10.37 9.13
N VAL A 171 -19.79 -9.17 9.06
CA VAL A 171 -18.32 -9.00 9.22
C VAL A 171 -17.92 -9.01 10.68
N LYS A 172 -18.72 -8.43 11.57
CA LYS A 172 -18.54 -8.58 13.02
C LYS A 172 -18.61 -10.05 13.42
N LYS A 173 -19.57 -10.79 12.83
CA LYS A 173 -19.70 -12.23 13.01
C LYS A 173 -18.46 -12.98 12.51
N LEU A 174 -17.96 -12.67 11.31
CA LEU A 174 -16.76 -13.29 10.74
C LEU A 174 -15.51 -13.06 11.62
N ILE A 175 -15.34 -11.84 12.14
CA ILE A 175 -14.24 -11.52 13.08
C ILE A 175 -14.41 -12.31 14.39
N SER A 176 -15.62 -12.38 14.95
CA SER A 176 -15.88 -13.16 16.16
C SER A 176 -15.67 -14.67 15.96
N GLU A 177 -15.94 -15.19 14.77
CA GLU A 177 -15.72 -16.60 14.40
C GLU A 177 -14.23 -16.92 14.26
N ILE A 178 -13.44 -15.98 13.75
CA ILE A 178 -11.97 -16.10 13.64
C ILE A 178 -11.31 -15.99 15.02
N GLU A 179 -11.76 -15.07 15.88
CA GLU A 179 -11.25 -14.87 17.23
C GLU A 179 -11.69 -15.97 18.21
N GLY A 180 -12.86 -16.57 18.00
CA GLY A 180 -13.36 -17.71 18.76
C GLY A 180 -12.81 -19.07 18.32
N SER A 181 -12.17 -19.15 17.14
CA SER A 181 -11.50 -20.36 16.67
C SER A 181 -10.11 -20.44 17.29
N THR A 182 -10.00 -21.10 18.44
CA THR A 182 -8.71 -21.52 18.98
C THR A 182 -8.07 -22.52 18.02
N TRP A 183 -7.12 -22.05 17.20
CA TRP A 183 -6.23 -22.91 16.45
C TRP A 183 -5.33 -23.66 17.45
N THR A 184 -5.74 -24.88 17.83
CA THR A 184 -4.81 -25.85 18.38
C THR A 184 -3.83 -26.23 17.28
N THR A 185 -2.64 -25.65 17.32
CA THR A 185 -1.49 -26.11 16.53
C THR A 185 -1.15 -27.53 16.96
N LYS A 186 -1.32 -28.49 16.05
CA LYS A 186 -0.59 -29.77 16.03
C LYS A 186 0.59 -29.63 15.09
#